data_AF-A0A4Y1RDZ8-F1
#
_entry.id   AF-A0A4Y1RDZ8-F1
#
_cell.length_a   1.000
_cell.length_b   1.000
_cell.length_c   1.000
_cell.angle_alpha   90.00
_cell.angle_beta   90.00
_cell.angle_gamma   90.00
#
_symmetry.space_group_name_H-M   'P 1'
#
loop_
_entity.id
_entity.type
_entity.pdbx_description
1 polymer ?
#
loop_
_entity_poly.entity_id
_entity_poly.type
_entity_poly.pdbx_seq_one_letter_code
_entity_poly.pdbx_strand_id
1 'polypeptide(L)'
;MEWRFPCCIEFCGCYGGSGYIFLSEQWMGYQYTYFRPVSDDGVVVKGRAYGVRSIRVDGNDALAVYSAVHAARDMAIREERPILIEALTYRVGHHSTSDDSTKYRPVKEIEWWKMEQDPVTRFRNWMENNSWWSDEAESEARNSARKQILHAIQEAEKVDKPPVADIFTDVYDSPPSHLCEQEKLLREAIKRHPRITHLILEIEFSIKIEALG
;
A
#
# COMPACT_ATOMS: atom_id res chain seq x y z
N MET A 1 -7.73 4.33 -12.20
CA MET A 1 -6.48 5.01 -11.77
C MET A 1 -5.62 5.50 -12.94
N GLU A 2 -5.69 4.86 -14.10
CA GLU A 2 -4.79 5.08 -15.25
C GLU A 2 -4.71 6.53 -15.77
N TRP A 3 -5.80 7.30 -15.73
CA TRP A 3 -5.84 8.68 -16.26
C TRP A 3 -5.47 9.78 -15.25
N ARG A 4 -5.47 9.48 -13.94
CA ARG A 4 -5.19 10.51 -12.91
C ARG A 4 -3.69 10.79 -12.78
N PHE A 5 -2.86 9.77 -12.96
CA PHE A 5 -1.40 9.91 -12.85
C PHE A 5 -0.80 10.84 -13.91
N PRO A 6 -1.13 10.71 -15.22
CA PRO A 6 -0.76 11.69 -16.24
C PRO A 6 -1.17 13.12 -15.90
N CYS A 7 -2.44 13.32 -15.51
CA CYS A 7 -3.00 14.63 -15.21
C CYS A 7 -2.28 15.31 -14.03
N CYS A 8 -2.00 14.58 -12.95
CA CYS A 8 -1.27 15.14 -11.81
C CYS A 8 0.19 15.49 -12.16
N ILE A 9 0.89 14.64 -12.90
CA ILE A 9 2.29 14.90 -13.29
C ILE A 9 2.37 16.07 -14.27
N GLU A 10 1.47 16.13 -15.25
CA GLU A 10 1.38 17.24 -16.20
C GLU A 10 1.08 18.55 -15.47
N PHE A 11 0.10 18.55 -14.56
CA PHE A 11 -0.24 19.73 -13.77
C PHE A 11 0.97 20.21 -12.94
N CYS A 12 1.63 19.32 -12.20
CA CYS A 12 2.83 19.67 -11.43
C CYS A 12 4.00 20.11 -12.34
N GLY A 13 4.13 19.54 -13.54
CA GLY A 13 5.17 19.88 -14.51
C GLY A 13 4.98 21.26 -15.12
N CYS A 14 3.73 21.62 -15.45
CA CYS A 14 3.39 22.89 -16.11
C CYS A 14 3.32 24.07 -15.14
N TYR A 15 2.71 23.91 -13.97
CA TYR A 15 2.41 25.03 -13.09
C TYR A 15 3.48 25.29 -12.03
N GLY A 16 4.42 24.35 -11.86
CA GLY A 16 5.26 24.34 -10.67
C GLY A 16 4.41 24.00 -9.44
N GLY A 17 5.03 23.31 -8.50
CA GLY A 17 4.34 22.83 -7.31
C GLY A 17 5.39 22.43 -6.31
N SER A 18 5.42 23.13 -5.18
CA SER A 18 6.41 22.95 -4.14
C SER A 18 6.48 21.49 -3.70
N GLY A 19 7.60 20.81 -4.01
CA GLY A 19 8.05 19.62 -3.28
C GLY A 19 7.36 18.27 -3.58
N TYR A 20 6.73 18.07 -4.74
CA TYR A 20 6.09 16.78 -5.04
C TYR A 20 7.10 15.69 -5.48
N ILE A 21 7.11 14.56 -4.76
CA ILE A 21 7.80 13.34 -5.17
C ILE A 21 6.75 12.32 -5.58
N PHE A 22 6.84 11.86 -6.83
CA PHE A 22 6.07 10.72 -7.29
C PHE A 22 6.92 9.47 -7.11
N LEU A 23 6.63 8.66 -6.10
CA LEU A 23 7.23 7.33 -5.95
C LEU A 23 6.32 6.30 -6.62
N SER A 24 6.82 5.67 -7.68
CA SER A 24 6.14 4.57 -8.34
C SER A 24 6.87 3.28 -8.03
N GLU A 25 6.23 2.41 -7.25
CA GLU A 25 6.66 1.03 -7.09
C GLU A 25 6.16 0.23 -8.29
N GLN A 26 7.06 -0.12 -9.20
CA GLN A 26 6.70 -1.01 -10.28
C GLN A 26 6.85 -2.45 -9.78
N TRP A 27 5.73 -3.04 -9.38
CA TRP A 27 5.66 -4.45 -9.03
C TRP A 27 5.82 -5.31 -10.26
N MET A 28 7.01 -5.90 -10.42
CA MET A 28 7.19 -7.02 -11.33
C MET A 28 6.35 -8.18 -10.76
N GLY A 29 5.30 -8.65 -11.46
CA GLY A 29 4.47 -9.77 -11.00
C GLY A 29 2.95 -9.50 -10.80
N TYR A 30 2.36 -8.51 -11.45
CA TYR A 30 0.92 -8.54 -11.73
C TYR A 30 0.59 -9.51 -12.90
N GLN A 31 -0.68 -9.92 -13.00
CA GLN A 31 -1.22 -10.77 -14.09
C GLN A 31 -0.85 -10.27 -15.51
N TYR A 32 -0.53 -8.98 -15.67
CA TYR A 32 -0.15 -8.33 -16.93
C TYR A 32 1.36 -8.12 -17.11
N THR A 33 2.20 -8.71 -16.26
CA THR A 33 3.65 -8.46 -16.28
C THR A 33 4.36 -9.51 -17.11
N TYR A 34 4.27 -9.33 -18.42
CA TYR A 34 5.34 -9.61 -19.38
C TYR A 34 5.03 -8.96 -20.74
N PHE A 35 3.77 -8.57 -20.97
CA PHE A 35 3.34 -7.84 -22.17
C PHE A 35 2.33 -6.72 -21.83
N ARG A 36 2.90 -5.54 -21.50
CA ARG A 36 2.33 -4.18 -21.57
C ARG A 36 1.13 -3.81 -20.68
N PRO A 37 1.37 -2.96 -19.66
CA PRO A 37 0.55 -1.78 -19.41
C PRO A 37 1.11 -0.54 -20.14
N VAL A 38 2.40 -0.55 -20.49
CA VAL A 38 3.07 0.54 -21.24
C VAL A 38 4.01 -0.10 -22.26
N SER A 39 4.00 0.35 -23.51
CA SER A 39 4.94 -0.10 -24.55
C SER A 39 6.36 0.41 -24.35
N ASP A 40 6.53 1.35 -23.43
CA ASP A 40 7.75 2.11 -23.20
C ASP A 40 8.55 1.54 -22.01
N ASP A 41 9.79 2.00 -21.86
CA ASP A 41 10.75 1.61 -20.81
C ASP A 41 10.32 2.10 -19.40
N GLY A 42 9.21 1.55 -18.90
CA GLY A 42 8.68 1.79 -17.56
C GLY A 42 7.95 3.13 -17.37
N VAL A 43 7.82 3.54 -16.12
CA VAL A 43 7.21 4.80 -15.67
C VAL A 43 8.21 5.94 -15.72
N VAL A 44 9.52 5.68 -15.52
CA VAL A 44 10.57 6.72 -15.51
C VAL A 44 10.55 7.62 -16.76
N VAL A 45 10.31 7.03 -17.94
CA VAL A 45 10.24 7.75 -19.22
C VAL A 45 9.04 8.68 -19.33
N LYS A 46 7.96 8.42 -18.58
CA LYS A 46 6.78 9.29 -18.55
C LYS A 46 7.12 10.65 -17.95
N GLY A 47 7.95 10.71 -16.90
CA GLY A 47 8.33 12.00 -16.32
C GLY A 47 9.01 12.91 -17.34
N ARG A 48 9.88 12.35 -18.22
CA ARG A 48 10.48 13.10 -19.33
C ARG A 48 9.41 13.67 -20.28
N ALA A 49 8.36 12.90 -20.59
CA ALA A 49 7.28 13.36 -21.45
C ALA A 49 6.52 14.57 -20.88
N TYR A 50 6.51 14.73 -19.55
CA TYR A 50 5.86 15.84 -18.85
C TYR A 50 6.84 16.91 -18.35
N GLY A 51 8.11 16.87 -18.78
CA GLY A 51 9.12 17.84 -18.33
C GLY A 51 9.52 17.72 -16.86
N VAL A 52 9.25 16.57 -16.24
CA VAL A 52 9.59 16.20 -14.86
C VAL A 52 10.91 15.43 -14.84
N ARG A 53 11.80 15.78 -13.90
CA ARG A 53 13.04 15.01 -13.71
C ARG A 53 12.70 13.64 -13.16
N SER A 54 13.27 12.59 -13.74
CA SER A 54 13.00 11.22 -13.33
C SER A 54 14.28 10.45 -13.01
N ILE A 55 14.21 9.55 -12.03
CA ILE A 55 15.26 8.58 -11.73
C ILE A 55 14.63 7.20 -11.51
N ARG A 56 15.33 6.15 -11.95
CA ARG A 56 15.01 4.75 -11.65
C ARG A 56 16.00 4.24 -10.61
N VAL A 57 15.50 3.56 -9.59
CA VAL A 57 16.29 2.97 -8.50
C VAL A 57 15.92 1.51 -8.29
N ASP A 58 16.89 0.75 -7.77
CA ASP A 58 16.63 -0.58 -7.23
C ASP A 58 15.79 -0.43 -5.96
N GLY A 59 14.52 -0.84 -6.02
CA GLY A 59 13.58 -0.73 -4.91
C GLY A 59 13.85 -1.72 -3.78
N ASN A 60 14.69 -2.73 -4.01
CA ASN A 60 15.10 -3.69 -2.99
C ASN A 60 16.40 -3.27 -2.28
N ASP A 61 16.99 -2.14 -2.66
CA ASP A 61 18.11 -1.51 -1.96
C ASP A 61 17.61 -0.31 -1.14
N ALA A 62 17.46 -0.53 0.17
CA ALA A 62 16.97 0.50 1.09
C ALA A 62 17.84 1.77 1.10
N LEU A 63 19.16 1.65 0.91
CA LEU A 63 20.08 2.80 0.89
C LEU A 63 19.99 3.57 -0.42
N ALA A 64 19.80 2.87 -1.55
CA ALA A 64 19.60 3.50 -2.85
C ALA A 64 18.27 4.28 -2.87
N VAL A 65 17.19 3.67 -2.37
CA VAL A 65 15.88 4.34 -2.24
C VAL A 65 16.00 5.55 -1.33
N TYR A 66 16.60 5.41 -0.14
CA TYR A 66 16.78 6.52 0.79
C TYR A 66 17.55 7.67 0.15
N SER A 67 18.69 7.38 -0.49
CA SER A 67 19.55 8.39 -1.10
C SER A 67 18.85 9.14 -2.24
N ALA A 68 18.12 8.41 -3.09
CA ALA A 68 17.37 9.00 -4.18
C ALA A 68 16.19 9.86 -3.70
N VAL A 69 15.44 9.39 -2.71
CA VAL A 69 14.34 10.16 -2.10
C VAL A 69 14.87 11.40 -1.40
N HIS A 70 15.99 11.29 -0.67
CA HIS A 70 16.61 12.42 0.01
C HIS A 70 17.06 13.49 -0.98
N ALA A 71 17.82 13.11 -2.02
CA ALA A 71 18.26 14.04 -3.06
C ALA A 71 17.08 14.65 -3.84
N ALA A 72 16.07 13.83 -4.16
CA ALA A 72 14.87 14.31 -4.84
C ALA A 72 14.09 15.30 -3.98
N ARG A 73 13.97 15.07 -2.68
CA ARG A 73 13.30 16.00 -1.77
C ARG A 73 14.00 17.35 -1.76
N ASP A 74 15.32 17.36 -1.60
CA ASP A 74 16.09 18.59 -1.54
C ASP A 74 16.00 19.38 -2.85
N MET A 75 16.08 18.69 -3.99
CA MET A 75 15.88 19.31 -5.31
C MET A 75 14.45 19.82 -5.49
N ALA A 76 13.44 19.04 -5.13
CA ALA A 76 12.04 19.40 -5.33
C ALA A 76 11.61 20.61 -4.50
N ILE A 77 12.20 20.77 -3.31
CA ILE A 77 12.01 21.96 -2.47
C ILE A 77 12.78 23.15 -3.05
N ARG A 78 14.08 23.00 -3.33
CA ARG A 78 14.93 24.11 -3.78
C ARG A 78 14.52 24.66 -5.14
N GLU A 79 14.11 23.78 -6.03
CA GLU A 79 13.77 24.14 -7.41
C GLU A 79 12.26 24.32 -7.60
N GLU A 80 11.45 23.99 -6.58
CA GLU A 80 9.97 24.04 -6.62
C GLU A 80 9.38 23.26 -7.79
N ARG A 81 10.04 22.13 -8.13
CA ARG A 81 9.66 21.27 -9.26
C ARG A 81 9.46 19.83 -8.83
N PRO A 82 8.51 19.11 -9.44
CA PRO A 82 8.30 17.71 -9.12
C PRO A 82 9.47 16.84 -9.57
N ILE A 83 9.63 15.70 -8.90
CA ILE A 83 10.56 14.64 -9.28
C ILE A 83 9.84 13.31 -9.26
N LEU A 84 10.09 12.50 -10.29
CA LEU A 84 9.58 11.14 -10.41
C LEU A 84 10.68 10.14 -10.03
N ILE A 85 10.38 9.25 -9.08
CA ILE A 85 11.24 8.14 -8.70
C ILE A 85 10.50 6.84 -9.05
N GLU A 86 11.11 6.02 -9.89
CA GLU A 86 10.65 4.66 -10.15
C GLU A 86 11.50 3.69 -9.32
N ALA A 87 10.88 3.05 -8.34
CA ALA A 87 11.49 1.99 -7.56
C ALA A 87 11.09 0.63 -8.15
N LEU A 88 12.06 -0.10 -8.69
CA LEU A 88 11.83 -1.44 -9.22
C LEU A 88 11.83 -2.46 -8.08
N THR A 89 10.70 -3.13 -7.86
CA THR A 89 10.57 -4.15 -6.80
C THR A 89 9.65 -5.30 -7.24
N TYR A 90 9.53 -6.33 -6.40
CA TYR A 90 8.81 -7.56 -6.70
C TYR A 90 7.80 -7.93 -5.63
N ARG A 91 6.56 -8.25 -6.04
CA ARG A 91 5.51 -8.63 -5.09
C ARG A 91 5.60 -10.12 -4.85
N VAL A 92 6.38 -10.53 -3.85
CA VAL A 92 6.53 -11.96 -3.51
C VAL A 92 5.19 -12.60 -3.15
N GLY A 93 4.35 -11.90 -2.38
CA GLY A 93 3.01 -12.37 -2.00
C GLY A 93 1.96 -12.29 -3.12
N HIS A 94 0.79 -12.85 -2.84
CA HIS A 94 -0.40 -12.67 -3.67
C HIS A 94 -0.86 -11.20 -3.69
N HIS A 95 -1.73 -10.83 -4.64
CA HIS A 95 -2.24 -9.46 -4.72
C HIS A 95 -3.05 -9.08 -3.48
N SER A 96 -3.84 -10.03 -2.98
CA SER A 96 -4.74 -9.89 -1.85
C SER A 96 -5.05 -11.28 -1.28
N THR A 97 -5.77 -11.34 -0.17
CA THR A 97 -6.24 -12.62 0.41
C THR A 97 -7.23 -13.38 -0.49
N SER A 98 -7.87 -12.70 -1.45
CA SER A 98 -8.78 -13.32 -2.42
C SER A 98 -8.10 -13.68 -3.75
N ASP A 99 -6.79 -13.45 -3.88
CA ASP A 99 -6.03 -13.71 -5.11
C ASP A 99 -5.10 -14.91 -4.94
N ASP A 100 -4.98 -15.71 -6.01
CA ASP A 100 -3.96 -16.75 -6.11
C ASP A 100 -3.07 -16.47 -7.30
N SER A 101 -1.89 -15.96 -6.99
CA SER A 101 -0.94 -15.55 -8.00
C SER A 101 -0.22 -16.68 -8.71
N THR A 102 -0.24 -17.89 -8.16
CA THR A 102 0.44 -19.05 -8.77
C THR A 102 -0.21 -19.44 -10.10
N LYS A 103 -1.48 -19.04 -10.30
CA LYS A 103 -2.23 -19.26 -11.54
C LYS A 103 -1.68 -18.49 -12.74
N TYR A 104 -0.97 -17.39 -12.51
CA TYR A 104 -0.51 -16.50 -13.58
C TYR A 104 0.97 -16.07 -13.43
N ARG A 105 1.69 -16.58 -12.43
CA ARG A 105 3.13 -16.35 -12.25
C ARG A 105 3.90 -17.64 -12.09
N PRO A 106 5.07 -17.79 -12.73
CA PRO A 106 5.97 -18.90 -12.49
C PRO A 106 6.43 -18.94 -11.02
N VAL A 107 6.23 -20.07 -10.33
CA VAL A 107 6.67 -20.24 -8.94
C VAL A 107 8.18 -20.03 -8.79
N LYS A 108 8.97 -20.50 -9.76
CA LYS A 108 10.43 -20.31 -9.79
C LYS A 108 10.86 -18.84 -9.78
N GLU A 109 10.10 -17.98 -10.45
CA GLU A 109 10.37 -16.53 -10.47
C GLU A 109 10.13 -15.94 -9.08
N ILE A 110 9.00 -16.28 -8.46
CA ILE A 110 8.66 -15.83 -7.11
C ILE A 110 9.72 -16.28 -6.09
N GLU A 111 10.14 -17.54 -6.17
CA GLU A 111 11.18 -18.11 -5.30
C GLU A 111 12.52 -17.42 -5.49
N TRP A 112 12.92 -17.14 -6.74
CA TRP A 112 14.15 -16.41 -7.03
C TRP A 112 14.15 -15.03 -6.40
N TRP A 113 13.08 -14.24 -6.59
CA TRP A 113 12.97 -12.92 -5.97
C TRP A 113 12.94 -12.97 -4.44
N LYS A 114 12.26 -13.97 -3.88
CA LYS A 114 12.16 -14.18 -2.43
C LYS A 114 13.50 -14.53 -1.78
N MET A 115 14.35 -15.29 -2.48
CA MET A 115 15.62 -15.77 -1.92
C MET A 115 16.79 -14.85 -2.25
N GLU A 116 16.89 -14.38 -3.50
CA GLU A 116 18.07 -13.69 -4.01
C GLU A 116 17.95 -12.16 -3.96
N GLN A 117 16.73 -11.63 -3.88
CA GLN A 117 16.46 -10.19 -3.97
C GLN A 117 15.64 -9.65 -2.80
N ASP A 118 15.67 -10.34 -1.65
CA ASP A 118 14.98 -9.89 -0.45
C ASP A 118 15.64 -8.63 0.15
N PRO A 119 14.92 -7.49 0.24
CA PRO A 119 15.49 -6.24 0.76
C PRO A 119 15.92 -6.34 2.22
N VAL A 120 15.21 -7.15 3.03
CA VAL A 120 15.51 -7.32 4.46
C VAL A 120 16.83 -8.04 4.63
N THR A 121 17.01 -9.17 3.94
CA THR A 121 18.27 -9.94 3.96
C THR A 121 19.42 -9.12 3.41
N ARG A 122 19.23 -8.39 2.30
CA ARG A 122 20.27 -7.53 1.73
C ARG A 122 20.73 -6.46 2.72
N PHE A 123 19.81 -5.76 3.36
CA PHE A 123 20.14 -4.71 4.33
C PHE A 123 20.75 -5.28 5.61
N ARG A 124 20.25 -6.43 6.08
CA ARG A 124 20.83 -7.17 7.20
C ARG A 124 22.31 -7.49 6.96
N ASN A 125 22.63 -8.10 5.82
CA ASN A 125 24.01 -8.46 5.46
C ASN A 125 24.92 -7.22 5.45
N TRP A 126 24.42 -6.08 4.96
CA TRP A 126 25.16 -4.83 5.01
C TRP A 126 25.42 -4.36 6.45
N MET A 127 24.44 -4.41 7.35
CA MET A 127 24.63 -4.04 8.75
C MET A 127 25.57 -4.99 9.50
N GLU A 128 25.50 -6.30 9.25
CA GLU A 128 26.40 -7.30 9.85
C GLU A 128 27.84 -7.09 9.41
N ASN A 129 28.07 -6.80 8.12
CA ASN A 129 29.39 -6.45 7.59
C ASN A 129 29.99 -5.20 8.26
N ASN A 130 29.15 -4.31 8.78
CA ASN A 130 29.58 -3.13 9.55
C ASN A 130 29.62 -3.37 11.07
N SER A 131 29.33 -4.60 11.53
CA SER A 131 29.23 -4.96 12.95
C SER A 131 28.18 -4.16 13.73
N TRP A 132 27.10 -3.74 13.05
CA TRP A 132 25.98 -3.01 13.66
C TRP A 132 24.78 -3.90 13.96
N TRP A 133 24.81 -5.16 13.52
CA TRP A 133 23.72 -6.12 13.67
C TRP A 133 24.27 -7.51 14.05
N SER A 134 23.46 -8.28 14.77
CA SER A 134 23.78 -9.66 15.18
C SER A 134 22.50 -10.50 15.22
N ASP A 135 22.67 -11.83 15.33
CA ASP A 135 21.54 -12.76 15.47
C ASP A 135 20.71 -12.50 16.74
N GLU A 136 21.37 -12.09 17.83
CA GLU A 136 20.70 -11.72 19.07
C GLU A 136 19.82 -10.48 18.88
N ALA A 137 20.36 -9.44 18.22
CA ALA A 137 19.62 -8.21 17.91
C ALA A 137 18.43 -8.49 16.97
N GLU A 138 18.61 -9.36 15.97
CA GLU A 138 17.53 -9.80 15.08
C GLU A 138 16.41 -10.50 15.87
N SER A 139 16.77 -11.43 16.74
CA SER A 139 15.80 -12.17 17.57
C SER A 139 15.04 -11.23 18.50
N GLU A 140 15.73 -10.29 19.16
CA GLU A 140 15.11 -9.28 20.00
C GLU A 140 14.14 -8.39 19.22
N ALA A 141 14.57 -7.87 18.06
CA ALA A 141 13.75 -7.04 17.19
C ALA A 141 12.49 -7.76 16.71
N ARG A 142 12.62 -9.03 16.26
CA ARG A 142 11.48 -9.86 15.84
C ARG A 142 10.50 -10.12 16.96
N ASN A 143 11.00 -10.46 18.16
CA ASN A 143 10.15 -10.71 19.32
C ASN A 143 9.43 -9.44 19.77
N SER A 144 10.12 -8.30 19.78
CA SER A 144 9.54 -7.00 20.08
C SER A 144 8.44 -6.63 19.08
N ALA A 145 8.70 -6.74 17.78
CA ALA A 145 7.73 -6.47 16.73
C ALA A 145 6.50 -7.40 16.85
N ARG A 146 6.71 -8.70 17.07
CA ARG A 146 5.63 -9.67 17.29
C ARG A 146 4.76 -9.28 18.48
N LYS A 147 5.38 -8.89 19.61
CA LYS A 147 4.66 -8.45 20.80
C LYS A 147 3.82 -7.19 20.53
N GLN A 148 4.39 -6.21 19.82
CA GLN A 148 3.67 -4.98 19.45
C GLN A 148 2.47 -5.26 18.55
N ILE A 149 2.63 -6.14 17.54
CA ILE A 149 1.53 -6.54 16.65
C ILE A 149 0.43 -7.26 17.43
N LEU A 150 0.77 -8.23 18.27
CA LEU A 150 -0.23 -8.97 19.07
C LEU A 150 -0.97 -8.04 20.03
N HIS A 151 -0.26 -7.11 20.66
CA HIS A 151 -0.90 -6.10 21.51
C HIS A 151 -1.85 -5.20 20.71
N ALA A 152 -1.43 -4.73 19.52
CA ALA A 152 -2.29 -3.91 18.67
C ALA A 152 -3.56 -4.65 18.21
N ILE A 153 -3.45 -5.94 17.89
CA ILE A 153 -4.60 -6.79 17.56
C ILE A 153 -5.53 -6.92 18.76
N GLN A 154 -4.99 -7.22 19.95
CA GLN A 154 -5.80 -7.36 21.17
C GLN A 154 -6.54 -6.06 21.53
N GLU A 155 -5.89 -4.90 21.37
CA GLU A 155 -6.55 -3.62 21.58
C GLU A 155 -7.63 -3.36 20.53
N ALA A 156 -7.37 -3.67 19.26
CA ALA A 156 -8.36 -3.52 18.18
C ALA A 156 -9.58 -4.43 18.36
N GLU A 157 -9.40 -5.66 18.87
CA GLU A 157 -10.49 -6.61 19.14
C GLU A 157 -11.39 -6.20 20.31
N LYS A 158 -10.92 -5.32 21.21
CA LYS A 158 -11.72 -4.77 22.31
C LYS A 158 -12.62 -3.61 21.87
N VAL A 159 -12.37 -3.04 20.68
CA VAL A 159 -13.17 -1.92 20.18
C VAL A 159 -14.51 -2.46 19.68
N ASP A 160 -15.60 -1.96 20.27
CA ASP A 160 -16.94 -2.29 19.83
C ASP A 160 -17.14 -1.92 18.34
N LYS A 161 -17.97 -2.68 17.64
CA LYS A 161 -18.36 -2.34 16.27
C LYS A 161 -18.99 -0.93 16.25
N PRO A 162 -18.74 -0.13 15.20
CA PRO A 162 -19.36 1.17 15.08
C PRO A 162 -20.90 1.04 15.06
N PRO A 163 -21.63 2.00 15.65
CA PRO A 163 -23.08 1.98 15.61
C PRO A 163 -23.57 2.08 14.16
N VAL A 164 -24.71 1.44 13.88
CA VAL A 164 -25.32 1.42 12.53
C VAL A 164 -25.62 2.81 11.97
N ALA A 165 -25.76 3.82 12.85
CA ALA A 165 -25.97 5.20 12.46
C ALA A 165 -24.80 5.79 11.65
N ASP A 166 -23.58 5.29 11.89
CA ASP A 166 -22.36 5.81 11.25
C ASP A 166 -22.34 5.57 9.73
N ILE A 167 -23.20 4.69 9.22
CA ILE A 167 -23.42 4.50 7.77
C ILE A 167 -23.92 5.81 7.11
N PHE A 168 -24.57 6.70 7.87
CA PHE A 168 -25.17 7.95 7.36
C PHE A 168 -24.37 9.21 7.72
N THR A 169 -23.35 9.10 8.57
CA THR A 169 -22.46 10.21 8.92
C THR A 169 -21.30 10.31 7.93
N ASP A 170 -20.57 11.44 7.95
CA ASP A 170 -19.39 11.70 7.10
C ASP A 170 -19.61 11.70 5.56
N VAL A 171 -20.85 11.55 5.09
CA VAL A 171 -21.21 11.72 3.66
C VAL A 171 -21.21 13.21 3.27
N TYR A 172 -21.71 14.05 4.17
CA TYR A 172 -21.73 15.51 4.07
C TYR A 172 -21.36 16.12 5.42
N ASP A 173 -20.91 17.38 5.42
CA ASP A 173 -20.62 18.13 6.65
C ASP A 173 -21.82 18.19 7.62
N SER A 174 -23.03 18.34 7.06
CA SER A 174 -24.28 18.21 7.80
C SER A 174 -25.21 17.25 7.06
N PRO A 175 -25.82 16.25 7.74
CA PRO A 175 -26.70 15.29 7.09
C PRO A 175 -27.93 15.97 6.45
N PRO A 176 -28.12 15.86 5.13
CA PRO A 176 -29.33 16.36 4.48
C PRO A 176 -30.55 15.52 4.89
N SER A 177 -31.74 16.10 4.76
CA SER A 177 -33.00 15.51 5.25
C SER A 177 -33.24 14.07 4.78
N HIS A 178 -32.90 13.76 3.54
CA HIS A 178 -33.08 12.41 2.99
C HIS A 178 -32.18 11.36 3.68
N LEU A 179 -30.98 11.71 4.14
CA LEU A 179 -30.14 10.78 4.90
C LEU A 179 -30.70 10.58 6.32
N CYS A 180 -31.22 11.64 6.95
CA CYS A 180 -31.90 11.51 8.24
C CYS A 180 -33.15 10.61 8.14
N GLU A 181 -33.91 10.72 7.05
CA GLU A 181 -35.07 9.86 6.78
C GLU A 181 -34.65 8.40 6.56
N GLN A 182 -33.60 8.15 5.77
CA GLN A 182 -33.06 6.80 5.55
C GLN A 182 -32.54 6.16 6.84
N GLU A 183 -31.85 6.93 7.68
CA GLU A 183 -31.39 6.46 9.00
C GLU A 183 -32.57 6.03 9.87
N LYS A 184 -33.63 6.86 9.92
CA LYS A 184 -34.84 6.56 10.67
C LYS A 184 -35.51 5.27 10.17
N LEU A 185 -35.63 5.11 8.85
CA LEU A 185 -36.20 3.90 8.24
C LEU A 185 -35.38 2.65 8.57
N LEU A 186 -34.05 2.73 8.55
CA LEU A 186 -33.17 1.62 8.92
C LEU A 186 -33.33 1.25 10.40
N ARG A 187 -33.36 2.24 11.30
CA ARG A 187 -33.60 2.02 12.74
C ARG A 187 -34.96 1.35 12.98
N GLU A 188 -36.00 1.75 12.26
CA GLU A 188 -37.32 1.12 12.34
C GLU A 188 -37.34 -0.31 11.76
N ALA A 189 -36.58 -0.58 10.71
CA ALA A 189 -36.43 -1.91 10.15
C ALA A 189 -35.72 -2.88 11.12
N ILE A 190 -34.65 -2.42 11.79
CA ILE A 190 -33.93 -3.19 12.81
C ILE A 190 -34.86 -3.56 13.98
N LYS A 191 -35.67 -2.61 14.45
CA LYS A 191 -36.66 -2.86 15.51
C LYS A 191 -37.73 -3.89 15.09
N ARG A 192 -38.17 -3.86 13.83
CA ARG A 192 -39.18 -4.79 13.30
C ARG A 192 -38.65 -6.20 13.05
N HIS A 193 -37.36 -6.34 12.71
CA HIS A 193 -36.77 -7.61 12.30
C HIS A 193 -35.46 -7.95 13.05
N PRO A 194 -35.47 -8.03 14.39
CA PRO A 194 -34.25 -8.20 15.19
C PRO A 194 -33.47 -9.48 14.87
N ARG A 195 -34.18 -10.57 14.48
CA ARG A 195 -33.56 -11.86 14.13
C ARG A 195 -32.79 -11.83 12.82
N ILE A 196 -33.21 -11.03 11.83
CA ILE A 196 -32.54 -10.95 10.52
C ILE A 196 -31.33 -10.02 10.61
N THR A 197 -31.43 -8.95 11.38
CA THR A 197 -30.35 -7.97 11.52
C THR A 197 -29.18 -8.48 12.35
N HIS A 198 -29.41 -9.37 13.32
CA HIS A 198 -28.32 -10.05 14.04
C HIS A 198 -27.53 -10.98 13.10
N LEU A 199 -28.21 -11.72 12.22
CA LEU A 199 -27.59 -12.57 11.21
C LEU A 199 -26.77 -11.77 10.18
N ILE A 200 -27.27 -10.62 9.71
CA ILE A 200 -26.51 -9.77 8.77
C ILE A 200 -25.25 -9.18 9.44
N LEU A 201 -25.32 -8.81 10.72
CA LEU A 201 -24.17 -8.31 11.49
C LEU A 201 -23.20 -9.42 11.94
N GLU A 202 -23.64 -10.67 11.99
CA GLU A 202 -22.82 -11.87 12.33
C GLU A 202 -22.21 -12.56 11.11
N ILE A 203 -22.82 -12.50 9.92
CA ILE A 203 -22.29 -13.13 8.69
C ILE A 203 -20.92 -12.52 8.30
N GLU A 204 -20.62 -11.29 8.70
CA GLU A 204 -19.28 -10.71 8.56
C GLU A 204 -18.21 -11.35 9.47
N PHE A 205 -18.61 -12.08 10.51
CA PHE A 205 -17.68 -12.74 11.45
C PHE A 205 -17.16 -14.08 10.93
N SER A 206 -17.98 -14.84 10.17
CA SER A 206 -17.57 -16.17 9.68
C SER A 206 -16.52 -16.17 8.58
N ILE A 207 -16.29 -15.04 7.90
CA ILE A 207 -15.25 -14.95 6.85
C ILE A 207 -13.84 -14.82 7.46
N LYS A 208 -13.71 -14.57 8.78
CA LYS A 208 -12.42 -14.25 9.42
C LYS A 208 -11.63 -15.42 10.02
N ILE A 209 -12.13 -16.67 10.01
CA ILE A 209 -11.43 -17.80 10.65
C ILE A 209 -10.81 -18.81 9.68
N GLU A 210 -11.16 -18.82 8.39
CA GLU A 210 -10.55 -19.78 7.44
C GLU A 210 -9.23 -19.30 6.80
N ALA A 211 -8.75 -18.08 7.09
CA ALA A 211 -7.53 -17.52 6.50
C ALA A 211 -6.29 -17.54 7.43
N LEU A 212 -6.40 -18.17 8.61
CA LEU A 212 -5.30 -18.32 9.59
C LEU A 212 -5.00 -19.79 9.95
N GLY A 213 -5.45 -20.74 9.12
CA GLY A 213 -5.06 -22.15 9.17
C GLY A 213 -3.96 -22.47 8.17
#